data_AF-A0AAN8I071-F1
#
_entry.id   AF-A0AAN8I071-F1
#
_cell.length_a   1.000
_cell.length_b   1.000
_cell.length_c   1.000
_cell.angle_alpha   90.00
_cell.angle_beta   90.00
_cell.angle_gamma   90.00
#
_symmetry.space_group_name_H-M   'P 1'
#
loop_
_entity.id
_entity.type
_entity.pdbx_description
1 polymer ?
#
loop_
_entity_poly.entity_id
_entity_poly.type
_entity_poly.pdbx_seq_one_letter_code
_entity_poly.pdbx_strand_id
1 'polypeptide(L)'
;MAATLLLDGLLSVVHITDEGLSILEPLEVTRTHVVVKVLHLSSFGLIIDTLKRLLKWRIKGKILLFLRPPGREEQILDVFLLQNNVLEEEVVKHRCAVNIPISSDCELNIDHSYSVHCEPEGFFIQPESKTFDSRFGPNYYPTFLVSLTTSTERLVLKVKDQGGHVVWYCRVSLEDTRHELSQRNVPAESRVPAESRVPAESRVPAESRVPAESRVPAESRVPADQRLRSVRTELIQRVTLTVLNDLLDKLFESEVITESEMTSARAKPQHERAREVVDAVRRKGAAASRVLINALRELDPYLCRNLNLS
;
A
#
# COMPACT_ATOMS: atom_id res chain seq x y z
N MET A 1 -21.88 -20.42 -2.99
CA MET A 1 -20.50 -20.40 -2.42
C MET A 1 -19.66 -21.44 -3.14
N ALA A 2 -18.41 -21.17 -3.55
CA ALA A 2 -17.48 -22.20 -4.04
C ALA A 2 -16.39 -22.43 -2.99
N ALA A 3 -16.32 -23.64 -2.41
CA ALA A 3 -15.30 -24.02 -1.44
C ALA A 3 -14.45 -25.18 -2.01
N THR A 4 -13.14 -25.11 -1.83
CA THR A 4 -12.24 -26.19 -2.23
C THR A 4 -12.11 -27.21 -1.09
N LEU A 5 -12.60 -28.42 -1.31
CA LEU A 5 -12.42 -29.55 -0.40
C LEU A 5 -11.39 -30.52 -0.99
N LEU A 6 -10.50 -31.01 -0.13
CA LEU A 6 -9.51 -32.02 -0.47
C LEU A 6 -10.08 -33.37 -0.02
N LEU A 7 -10.80 -34.05 -0.91
CA LEU A 7 -11.17 -35.46 -0.74
C LEU A 7 -10.27 -36.30 -1.65
N ASP A 8 -9.67 -37.35 -1.08
CA ASP A 8 -8.82 -38.34 -1.77
C ASP A 8 -7.69 -37.76 -2.63
N GLY A 9 -7.14 -36.60 -2.25
CA GLY A 9 -6.01 -35.97 -2.95
C GLY A 9 -6.39 -35.25 -4.26
N LEU A 10 -7.67 -35.11 -4.57
CA LEU A 10 -8.17 -34.39 -5.75
C LEU A 10 -8.90 -33.10 -5.33
N LEU A 11 -8.54 -31.97 -5.94
CA LEU A 11 -9.12 -30.68 -5.64
C LEU A 11 -10.55 -30.62 -6.19
N SER A 12 -11.56 -30.57 -5.30
CA SER A 12 -12.96 -30.51 -5.70
C SER A 12 -13.57 -29.17 -5.32
N VAL A 13 -14.29 -28.53 -6.26
CA VAL A 13 -14.96 -27.24 -6.05
C VAL A 13 -16.42 -27.49 -5.71
N VAL A 14 -16.79 -27.21 -4.46
CA VAL A 14 -18.15 -27.44 -3.96
C VAL A 14 -18.95 -26.16 -4.06
N HIS A 15 -20.06 -26.21 -4.81
CA HIS A 15 -21.04 -25.16 -4.93
C HIS A 15 -22.26 -25.37 -4.02
N ILE A 16 -22.34 -24.54 -2.99
CA ILE A 16 -23.48 -24.56 -2.06
C ILE A 16 -24.48 -23.50 -2.51
N THR A 17 -25.70 -23.96 -2.79
CA THR A 17 -26.89 -23.18 -3.16
C THR A 17 -28.00 -23.36 -2.12
N ASP A 18 -29.06 -22.58 -2.26
CA ASP A 18 -30.24 -22.58 -1.37
C ASP A 18 -30.98 -23.94 -1.38
N GLU A 19 -30.80 -24.74 -2.44
CA GLU A 19 -31.35 -26.09 -2.63
C GLU A 19 -30.39 -27.21 -2.11
N GLY A 20 -29.20 -26.85 -1.61
CA GLY A 20 -28.24 -27.78 -1.04
C GLY A 20 -26.83 -27.71 -1.65
N LEU A 21 -26.01 -28.69 -1.24
CA LEU A 21 -24.59 -28.81 -1.62
C LEU A 21 -24.47 -29.57 -2.94
N SER A 22 -23.90 -28.92 -3.96
CA SER A 22 -23.59 -29.49 -5.26
C SER A 22 -22.08 -29.44 -5.51
N ILE A 23 -21.50 -30.47 -6.14
CA ILE A 23 -20.09 -30.45 -6.54
C ILE A 23 -20.04 -29.92 -7.97
N LEU A 24 -19.30 -28.83 -8.21
CA LEU A 24 -19.11 -28.32 -9.56
C LEU A 24 -18.06 -29.15 -10.26
N GLU A 25 -18.43 -29.66 -11.42
CA GLU A 25 -17.45 -30.22 -12.34
C GLU A 25 -16.59 -29.08 -12.90
N PRO A 26 -15.26 -29.15 -12.74
CA PRO A 26 -14.37 -28.14 -13.28
C PRO A 26 -14.34 -28.24 -14.80
N LEU A 27 -14.47 -27.08 -15.46
CA LEU A 27 -14.30 -26.97 -16.91
C LEU A 27 -12.86 -27.24 -17.31
N GLU A 28 -11.92 -26.80 -16.48
CA GLU A 28 -10.49 -27.01 -16.70
C GLU A 28 -9.76 -27.06 -15.34
N VAL A 29 -8.88 -28.03 -15.17
CA VAL A 29 -8.02 -28.17 -13.98
C VAL A 29 -6.58 -28.00 -14.43
N THR A 30 -5.94 -26.94 -13.98
CA THR A 30 -4.51 -26.70 -14.19
C THR A 30 -3.75 -26.86 -12.87
N ARG A 31 -2.41 -26.83 -12.92
CA ARG A 31 -1.57 -26.93 -11.71
C ARG A 31 -1.72 -25.74 -10.77
N THR A 32 -2.21 -24.60 -11.25
CA THR A 32 -2.30 -23.37 -10.46
C THR A 32 -3.75 -23.02 -10.10
N HIS A 33 -4.71 -23.30 -10.98
CA HIS A 33 -6.10 -22.91 -10.76
C HIS A 33 -7.08 -23.89 -11.41
N VAL A 34 -8.28 -23.94 -10.85
CA VAL A 34 -9.42 -24.70 -11.37
C VAL A 34 -10.46 -23.71 -11.91
N VAL A 35 -10.80 -23.84 -13.18
CA VAL A 35 -11.77 -22.98 -13.84
C VAL A 35 -13.15 -23.64 -13.73
N VAL A 36 -14.07 -22.95 -13.06
CA VAL A 36 -15.48 -23.36 -12.93
C VAL A 36 -16.38 -22.27 -13.48
N LYS A 37 -17.46 -22.65 -14.18
CA LYS A 37 -18.47 -21.71 -14.66
C LYS A 37 -19.63 -21.69 -13.68
N VAL A 38 -19.70 -20.62 -12.89
CA VAL A 38 -20.80 -20.40 -11.95
C VAL A 38 -21.85 -19.54 -12.65
N LEU A 39 -22.99 -20.14 -12.99
CA LEU A 39 -24.04 -19.49 -13.78
C LEU A 39 -24.88 -18.49 -12.95
N HIS A 40 -24.82 -18.52 -11.62
CA HIS A 40 -25.57 -17.62 -10.74
C HIS A 40 -24.78 -17.25 -9.46
N LEU A 41 -24.62 -15.95 -9.19
CA LEU A 41 -24.00 -15.43 -7.96
C LEU A 41 -25.09 -15.22 -6.89
N SER A 42 -25.01 -15.97 -5.79
CA SER A 42 -25.88 -15.80 -4.62
C SER A 42 -25.46 -14.59 -3.78
N SER A 43 -26.44 -13.96 -3.11
CA SER A 43 -26.35 -12.76 -2.27
C SER A 43 -25.35 -12.93 -1.11
N PHE A 44 -24.09 -12.59 -1.38
CA PHE A 44 -22.90 -12.89 -0.59
C PHE A 44 -22.75 -12.13 0.75
N GLY A 45 -23.82 -11.51 1.25
CA GLY A 45 -23.78 -10.66 2.45
C GLY A 45 -23.83 -11.38 3.80
N LEU A 46 -24.22 -12.67 3.86
CA LEU A 46 -24.66 -13.30 5.12
C LEU A 46 -23.77 -14.43 5.66
N ILE A 47 -22.92 -15.09 4.84
CA ILE A 47 -22.18 -16.30 5.23
C ILE A 47 -20.71 -16.03 5.64
N ILE A 48 -20.08 -14.95 5.12
CA ILE A 48 -18.77 -14.54 5.63
C ILE A 48 -18.87 -14.08 7.09
N ASP A 49 -19.98 -13.45 7.44
CA ASP A 49 -20.25 -12.94 8.78
C ASP A 49 -20.32 -14.07 9.82
N THR A 50 -20.89 -15.22 9.44
CA THR A 50 -20.99 -16.38 10.32
C THR A 50 -19.65 -17.08 10.57
N LEU A 51 -18.75 -17.16 9.58
CA LEU A 51 -17.43 -17.78 9.74
C LEU A 51 -16.43 -16.86 10.49
N LYS A 52 -16.46 -15.54 10.24
CA LYS A 52 -15.67 -14.54 10.99
C LYS A 52 -16.01 -14.53 12.47
N ARG A 53 -17.30 -14.62 12.80
CA ARG A 53 -17.79 -14.69 14.19
C ARG A 53 -17.24 -15.91 14.97
N LEU A 54 -16.84 -16.97 14.26
CA LEU A 54 -16.33 -18.20 14.84
C LEU A 54 -14.80 -18.24 15.05
N LEU A 55 -14.00 -17.40 14.36
CA LEU A 55 -12.55 -17.31 14.54
C LEU A 55 -12.12 -15.86 14.87
N LYS A 56 -11.89 -15.57 16.15
CA LYS A 56 -11.33 -14.29 16.63
C LYS A 56 -9.85 -14.15 16.21
N TRP A 57 -9.59 -13.50 15.07
CA TRP A 57 -8.23 -13.26 14.61
C TRP A 57 -7.65 -11.95 15.13
N ARG A 58 -6.48 -12.05 15.79
CA ARG A 58 -5.56 -10.93 16.04
C ARG A 58 -4.77 -10.64 14.78
N ILE A 59 -4.69 -9.37 14.41
CA ILE A 59 -3.88 -8.91 13.30
C ILE A 59 -2.95 -7.78 13.74
N LYS A 60 -1.83 -7.64 13.03
CA LYS A 60 -1.00 -6.44 13.17
C LYS A 60 -1.71 -5.26 12.53
N GLY A 61 -1.85 -4.19 13.30
CA GLY A 61 -2.44 -2.92 12.88
C GLY A 61 -1.46 -1.77 12.99
N LYS A 62 -1.89 -0.61 12.50
CA LYS A 62 -1.20 0.67 12.67
C LYS A 62 -2.21 1.75 13.04
N ILE A 63 -1.76 2.71 13.84
CA ILE A 63 -2.51 3.91 14.21
C ILE A 63 -1.84 5.14 13.60
N LEU A 64 -2.56 5.83 12.71
CA LEU A 64 -2.08 7.05 12.08
C LEU A 64 -2.82 8.27 12.62
N LEU A 65 -2.07 9.35 12.86
CA LEU A 65 -2.59 10.61 13.34
C LEU A 65 -2.37 11.71 12.30
N PHE A 66 -3.43 12.50 12.06
CA PHE A 66 -3.35 13.65 11.16
C PHE A 66 -4.00 14.87 11.80
N LEU A 67 -3.25 15.96 11.92
CA LEU A 67 -3.74 17.22 12.43
C LEU A 67 -4.27 18.08 11.27
N ARG A 68 -5.54 18.45 11.32
CA ARG A 68 -6.14 19.36 10.33
C ARG A 68 -5.70 20.80 10.60
N PRO A 69 -5.76 21.70 9.59
CA PRO A 69 -5.55 23.13 9.81
C PRO A 69 -6.51 23.65 10.90
N PRO A 70 -6.06 24.61 11.74
CA PRO A 70 -6.89 25.16 12.80
C PRO A 70 -8.13 25.88 12.23
N GLY A 71 -9.29 25.61 12.82
CA GLY A 71 -10.51 26.38 12.59
C GLY A 71 -10.53 27.67 13.43
N ARG A 72 -11.73 28.23 13.64
CA ARG A 72 -11.89 29.44 14.48
C ARG A 72 -11.66 29.17 15.97
N GLU A 73 -12.13 28.05 16.48
CA GLU A 73 -12.11 27.72 17.92
C GLU A 73 -11.56 26.31 18.19
N GLU A 74 -11.77 25.39 17.26
CA GLU A 74 -11.36 24.00 17.37
C GLU A 74 -10.42 23.59 16.23
N GLN A 75 -9.58 22.62 16.53
CA GLN A 75 -8.72 21.92 15.58
C GLN A 75 -9.01 20.42 15.67
N ILE A 76 -9.13 19.76 14.52
CA ILE A 76 -9.47 18.33 14.49
C ILE A 76 -8.21 17.49 14.33
N LEU A 77 -8.08 16.48 15.19
CA LEU A 77 -7.12 15.39 15.05
C LEU A 77 -7.85 14.14 14.54
N ASP A 78 -7.51 13.72 13.32
CA ASP A 78 -7.99 12.47 12.74
C ASP A 78 -7.18 11.30 13.30
N VAL A 79 -7.86 10.29 13.81
CA VAL A 79 -7.27 9.04 14.31
C VAL A 79 -7.73 7.88 13.44
N PHE A 80 -6.79 7.19 12.82
CA PHE A 80 -7.06 6.04 11.97
C PHE A 80 -6.59 4.76 12.65
N LEU A 81 -7.47 3.77 12.73
CA LEU A 81 -7.11 2.39 13.06
C LEU A 81 -7.13 1.60 11.76
N LEU A 82 -5.97 1.11 11.34
CA LEU A 82 -5.78 0.45 10.05
C LEU A 82 -5.06 -0.89 10.20
N GLN A 83 -5.22 -1.74 9.21
CA GLN A 83 -4.44 -2.96 9.05
C GLN A 83 -3.01 -2.64 8.58
N ASN A 84 -2.02 -3.46 8.93
CA ASN A 84 -0.62 -3.10 8.62
C ASN A 84 -0.30 -3.10 7.10
N ASN A 85 -1.10 -3.81 6.30
CA ASN A 85 -1.00 -3.87 4.84
C ASN A 85 -1.44 -2.58 4.11
N VAL A 86 -2.06 -1.62 4.81
CA VAL A 86 -2.48 -0.35 4.20
C VAL A 86 -1.29 0.61 4.05
N LEU A 87 -0.99 1.07 2.84
CA LEU A 87 0.10 2.01 2.59
C LEU A 87 -0.25 3.41 3.14
N GLU A 88 0.64 4.02 3.92
CA GLU A 88 0.40 5.35 4.53
C GLU A 88 0.16 6.43 3.48
N GLU A 89 0.86 6.35 2.36
CA GLU A 89 0.73 7.30 1.24
C GLU A 89 -0.69 7.34 0.65
N GLU A 90 -1.44 6.24 0.69
CA GLU A 90 -2.84 6.20 0.20
C GLU A 90 -3.77 6.99 1.13
N VAL A 91 -3.47 7.03 2.43
CA VAL A 91 -4.23 7.79 3.44
C VAL A 91 -3.85 9.29 3.39
N VAL A 92 -2.59 9.60 3.11
CA VAL A 92 -2.03 10.97 3.09
C VAL A 92 -2.48 11.77 1.86
N LYS A 93 -2.65 11.14 0.68
CA LYS A 93 -2.86 11.82 -0.61
C LYS A 93 -4.11 12.71 -0.71
N HIS A 94 -5.11 12.52 0.16
CA HIS A 94 -6.42 13.15 0.01
C HIS A 94 -6.74 14.27 1.01
N ARG A 95 -5.76 14.76 1.81
CA ARG A 95 -6.09 15.61 2.96
C ARG A 95 -5.14 16.80 3.13
N CYS A 96 -5.71 17.97 3.37
CA CYS A 96 -5.00 19.18 3.81
C CYS A 96 -4.45 19.08 5.25
N ALA A 97 -4.37 17.87 5.81
CA ALA A 97 -3.92 17.61 7.18
C ALA A 97 -2.44 17.21 7.17
N VAL A 98 -1.73 17.48 8.27
CA VAL A 98 -0.32 17.10 8.44
C VAL A 98 -0.24 15.84 9.28
N ASN A 99 0.54 14.87 8.82
CA ASN A 99 0.79 13.64 9.56
C ASN A 99 1.65 13.93 10.78
N ILE A 100 1.32 13.33 11.92
CA ILE A 100 2.16 13.39 13.11
C ILE A 100 3.00 12.10 13.16
N PRO A 101 4.32 12.15 12.97
CA PRO A 101 5.16 10.97 12.95
C PRO A 101 5.30 10.40 14.37
N ILE A 102 4.71 9.23 14.60
CA ILE A 102 4.71 8.54 15.89
C ILE A 102 4.91 7.03 15.71
N SER A 103 5.24 6.33 16.80
CA SER A 103 5.21 4.87 16.83
C SER A 103 3.77 4.37 16.67
N SER A 104 3.42 3.90 15.48
CA SER A 104 2.04 3.59 15.08
C SER A 104 1.64 2.13 15.26
N ASP A 105 2.60 1.20 15.41
CA ASP A 105 2.34 -0.24 15.44
C ASP A 105 1.46 -0.66 16.65
N CYS A 106 0.46 -1.50 16.38
CA CYS A 106 -0.42 -2.07 17.39
C CYS A 106 -0.96 -3.45 16.98
N GLU A 107 -1.67 -4.12 17.89
CA GLU A 107 -2.43 -5.34 17.58
C GLU A 107 -3.93 -5.07 17.70
N LEU A 108 -4.69 -5.44 16.66
CA LEU A 108 -6.12 -5.24 16.57
C LEU A 108 -6.83 -6.58 16.35
N ASN A 109 -8.02 -6.70 16.91
CA ASN A 109 -8.92 -7.83 16.75
C ASN A 109 -10.02 -7.44 15.75
N ILE A 110 -10.24 -8.29 14.77
CA ILE A 110 -11.34 -8.10 13.82
C ILE A 110 -12.67 -8.21 14.57
N ASP A 111 -13.63 -7.35 14.22
CA ASP A 111 -14.98 -7.27 14.80
C ASP A 111 -15.04 -6.88 16.29
N HIS A 112 -13.92 -6.47 16.89
CA HIS A 112 -13.91 -5.84 18.21
C HIS A 112 -14.16 -4.34 18.12
N SER A 113 -14.82 -3.79 19.13
CA SER A 113 -14.97 -2.34 19.28
C SER A 113 -13.77 -1.74 20.00
N TYR A 114 -13.36 -0.56 19.54
CA TYR A 114 -12.30 0.23 20.11
C TYR A 114 -12.81 1.62 20.49
N SER A 115 -12.15 2.27 21.44
CA SER A 115 -12.41 3.66 21.83
C SER A 115 -11.12 4.44 21.96
N VAL A 116 -11.18 5.75 21.71
CA VAL A 116 -10.06 6.69 21.87
C VAL A 116 -10.30 7.54 23.10
N HIS A 117 -9.25 7.72 23.90
CA HIS A 117 -9.25 8.51 25.13
C HIS A 117 -8.07 9.47 25.10
N CYS A 118 -8.26 10.65 25.68
CA CYS A 118 -7.24 11.68 25.75
C CYS A 118 -6.95 12.08 27.21
N GLU A 119 -5.71 12.45 27.49
CA GLU A 119 -5.33 13.13 28.73
C GLU A 119 -4.64 14.47 28.39
N PRO A 120 -5.09 15.61 28.94
CA PRO A 120 -6.19 15.76 29.91
C PRO A 120 -7.57 15.42 29.34
N GLU A 121 -8.52 15.10 30.23
CA GLU A 121 -9.91 14.83 29.86
C GLU A 121 -10.64 16.12 29.41
N GLY A 122 -11.76 15.97 28.71
CA GLY A 122 -12.60 17.10 28.27
C GLY A 122 -12.60 17.37 26.76
N PHE A 123 -11.79 16.66 25.98
CA PHE A 123 -11.87 16.70 24.52
C PHE A 123 -13.09 15.94 24.01
N PHE A 124 -13.77 16.51 23.02
CA PHE A 124 -14.89 15.84 22.36
C PHE A 124 -14.36 14.82 21.33
N ILE A 125 -14.82 13.58 21.44
CA ILE A 125 -14.37 12.46 20.61
C ILE A 125 -15.58 11.81 19.96
N GLN A 126 -15.53 11.60 18.63
CA GLN A 126 -16.58 10.90 17.90
C GLN A 126 -16.02 9.87 16.91
N PRO A 127 -16.66 8.70 16.77
CA PRO A 127 -17.70 8.16 17.66
C PRO A 127 -17.11 7.77 19.04
N GLU A 128 -17.96 7.52 20.04
CA GLU A 128 -17.52 7.05 21.38
C GLU A 128 -16.77 5.71 21.29
N SER A 129 -17.26 4.81 20.44
CA SER A 129 -16.58 3.57 20.08
C SER A 129 -16.86 3.18 18.63
N LYS A 130 -15.98 2.39 18.03
CA LYS A 130 -16.13 1.90 16.66
C LYS A 130 -15.62 0.47 16.54
N THR A 131 -16.44 -0.39 15.95
CA THR A 131 -16.03 -1.73 15.54
C THR A 131 -14.97 -1.65 14.45
N PHE A 132 -13.87 -2.36 14.66
CA PHE A 132 -12.81 -2.48 13.68
C PHE A 132 -13.17 -3.55 12.63
N ASP A 133 -13.53 -3.07 11.44
CA ASP A 133 -13.85 -3.88 10.28
C ASP A 133 -12.63 -4.04 9.37
N SER A 134 -12.41 -5.25 8.86
CA SER A 134 -11.36 -5.52 7.86
C SER A 134 -11.77 -4.92 6.51
N ARG A 135 -11.58 -3.61 6.32
CA ARG A 135 -11.90 -2.93 5.06
C ARG A 135 -10.74 -3.00 4.08
N PHE A 136 -11.02 -3.53 2.89
CA PHE A 136 -10.14 -3.52 1.73
C PHE A 136 -10.69 -2.51 0.71
N GLY A 137 -9.92 -1.47 0.39
CA GLY A 137 -10.30 -0.48 -0.63
C GLY A 137 -9.63 0.89 -0.41
N PRO A 138 -9.52 1.72 -1.46
CA PRO A 138 -8.70 2.94 -1.46
C PRO A 138 -9.27 4.11 -0.61
N ASN A 139 -10.50 3.98 -0.09
CA ASN A 139 -11.22 5.07 0.57
C ASN A 139 -11.21 4.89 2.10
N TYR A 140 -10.10 5.27 2.74
CA TYR A 140 -9.97 5.24 4.19
C TYR A 140 -10.49 6.53 4.83
N TYR A 141 -11.50 6.41 5.68
CA TYR A 141 -12.03 7.48 6.54
C TYR A 141 -11.44 7.36 7.96
N PRO A 142 -11.30 8.47 8.73
CA PRO A 142 -10.84 8.40 10.11
C PRO A 142 -11.77 7.50 10.90
N THR A 143 -11.19 6.70 11.79
CA THR A 143 -11.97 5.88 12.70
C THR A 143 -12.55 6.74 13.81
N PHE A 144 -11.77 7.72 14.30
CA PHE A 144 -12.18 8.70 15.30
C PHE A 144 -11.75 10.11 14.92
N LEU A 145 -12.50 11.09 15.39
CA LEU A 145 -12.19 12.51 15.33
C LEU A 145 -12.09 13.03 16.76
N VAL A 146 -10.99 13.69 17.07
CA VAL A 146 -10.80 14.37 18.36
C VAL A 146 -10.82 15.88 18.11
N SER A 147 -11.79 16.58 18.70
CA SER A 147 -11.84 18.03 18.73
C SER A 147 -10.91 18.56 19.81
N LEU A 148 -9.88 19.27 19.39
CA LEU A 148 -8.87 19.89 20.23
C LEU A 148 -9.12 21.40 20.30
N THR A 149 -8.85 22.02 21.44
CA THR A 149 -8.76 23.47 21.50
C THR A 149 -7.48 23.94 20.82
N THR A 150 -7.50 25.14 20.23
CA THR A 150 -6.31 25.74 19.60
C THR A 150 -5.18 26.03 20.59
N SER A 151 -5.48 26.12 21.88
CA SER A 151 -4.49 26.28 22.97
C SER A 151 -3.84 24.97 23.44
N THR A 152 -4.33 23.80 23.00
CA THR A 152 -3.77 22.51 23.44
C THR A 152 -2.38 22.31 22.84
N GLU A 153 -1.32 22.25 23.65
CA GLU A 153 0.06 22.04 23.15
C GLU A 153 0.42 20.55 23.08
N ARG A 154 0.00 19.77 24.08
CA ARG A 154 0.33 18.34 24.20
C ARG A 154 -0.86 17.55 24.72
N LEU A 155 -0.99 16.31 24.28
CA LEU A 155 -1.96 15.36 24.84
C LEU A 155 -1.39 13.94 24.86
N VAL A 156 -1.94 13.08 25.73
CA VAL A 156 -1.75 11.63 25.65
C VAL A 156 -2.96 11.04 24.94
N LEU A 157 -2.75 10.32 23.85
CA LEU A 157 -3.79 9.56 23.17
C LEU A 157 -3.70 8.10 23.59
N LYS A 158 -4.82 7.49 23.96
CA LYS A 158 -4.92 6.06 24.32
C LYS A 158 -6.01 5.41 23.49
N VAL A 159 -5.72 4.25 22.91
CA VAL A 159 -6.72 3.39 22.28
C VAL A 159 -6.99 2.22 23.22
N LYS A 160 -8.27 2.01 23.54
CA LYS A 160 -8.73 0.93 24.40
C LYS A 160 -9.56 -0.08 23.61
N ASP A 161 -9.43 -1.35 23.96
CA ASP A 161 -10.33 -2.40 23.46
C ASP A 161 -11.69 -2.37 24.18
N GLN A 162 -12.61 -3.24 23.74
CA GLN A 162 -13.94 -3.39 24.34
C GLN A 162 -13.93 -3.81 25.82
N GLY A 163 -12.82 -4.36 26.33
CA GLY A 163 -12.64 -4.69 27.75
C GLY A 163 -12.05 -3.54 28.57
N GLY A 164 -11.77 -2.41 27.94
CA GLY A 164 -11.15 -1.24 28.58
C GLY A 164 -9.62 -1.31 28.68
N HIS A 165 -8.98 -2.35 28.14
CA HIS A 165 -7.53 -2.49 28.17
C HIS A 165 -6.89 -1.54 27.15
N VAL A 166 -5.84 -0.85 27.57
CA VAL A 166 -5.06 0.01 26.67
C VAL A 166 -4.25 -0.88 25.73
N VAL A 167 -4.60 -0.86 24.45
CA VAL A 167 -3.89 -1.61 23.39
C VAL A 167 -2.80 -0.79 22.73
N TRP A 168 -2.90 0.54 22.82
CA TRP A 168 -1.90 1.47 22.29
C TRP A 168 -2.03 2.82 22.99
N TYR A 169 -0.90 3.51 23.17
CA TYR A 169 -0.90 4.90 23.63
C TYR A 169 0.30 5.67 23.08
N CYS A 170 0.16 7.00 22.98
CA CYS A 170 1.23 7.88 22.54
C CYS A 170 1.11 9.26 23.20
N ARG A 171 2.25 9.93 23.41
CA ARG A 171 2.31 11.34 23.79
C ARG A 171 2.49 12.18 22.52
N VAL A 172 1.53 13.05 22.24
CA VAL A 172 1.50 13.88 21.04
C VAL A 172 1.89 15.30 21.40
N SER A 173 2.87 15.85 20.69
CA SER A 173 3.22 17.27 20.70
C SER A 173 2.60 17.93 19.46
N LEU A 174 1.80 18.97 19.63
CA LEU A 174 1.08 19.63 18.53
C LEU A 174 1.81 20.89 18.03
N GLU A 175 2.77 21.42 18.79
CA GLU A 175 3.50 22.65 18.45
C GLU A 175 4.24 22.54 17.12
N ASP A 176 5.07 21.50 16.98
CA ASP A 176 5.88 21.26 15.78
C ASP A 176 4.99 21.11 14.53
N THR A 177 3.91 20.36 14.66
CA THR A 177 2.95 20.11 13.56
C THR A 177 2.17 21.37 13.19
N ARG A 178 1.83 22.23 14.15
CA ARG A 178 1.16 23.51 13.89
C ARG A 178 2.06 24.47 13.15
N HIS A 179 3.34 24.53 13.50
CA HIS A 179 4.30 25.36 12.78
C HIS A 179 4.42 24.93 11.30
N GLU A 180 4.45 23.63 11.03
CA GLU A 180 4.43 23.10 9.66
C GLU A 180 3.14 23.47 8.91
N LEU A 181 1.98 23.36 9.56
CA LEU A 181 0.70 23.80 9.00
C LEU A 181 0.70 25.31 8.66
N SER A 182 1.27 26.14 9.53
CA SER A 182 1.38 27.59 9.29
C SER A 182 2.23 27.90 8.07
N GLN A 183 3.37 27.23 7.88
CA GLN A 183 4.23 27.44 6.70
C GLN A 183 3.56 26.99 5.40
N ARG A 184 2.72 25.95 5.46
CA ARG A 184 1.99 25.43 4.29
C ARG A 184 0.85 26.34 3.83
N ASN A 185 0.30 27.15 4.74
CA ASN A 185 -0.85 28.02 4.49
C ASN A 185 -0.46 29.46 4.10
N VAL A 186 0.82 29.81 4.08
CA VAL A 186 1.28 31.09 3.50
C VAL A 186 1.18 30.96 1.97
N PRO A 187 0.28 31.71 1.29
CA PRO A 187 0.37 31.82 -0.16
C PRO A 187 1.74 32.38 -0.47
N ALA A 188 2.44 31.85 -1.47
CA ALA A 188 3.65 32.48 -1.98
C ALA A 188 3.30 33.92 -2.42
N GLU A 189 3.41 34.88 -1.51
CA GLU A 189 3.21 36.28 -1.82
C GLU A 189 4.27 36.65 -2.83
N SER A 190 3.73 37.10 -3.97
CA SER A 190 4.39 37.74 -5.09
C SER A 190 5.77 38.26 -4.77
N ARG A 191 6.79 37.52 -5.23
CA ARG A 191 8.08 38.15 -5.52
C ARG A 191 7.88 39.01 -6.76
N VAL A 192 7.58 40.28 -6.52
CA VAL A 192 7.61 41.35 -7.52
C VAL A 192 9.03 41.39 -8.09
N PRO A 193 9.22 41.38 -9.43
CA PRO A 193 10.56 41.48 -10.01
C PRO A 193 11.03 42.93 -9.93
N ALA A 194 12.14 43.18 -9.25
CA ALA A 194 12.79 44.49 -9.30
C ALA A 194 13.48 44.67 -10.65
N GLU A 195 13.02 45.66 -11.39
CA GLU A 195 13.55 46.10 -12.68
C GLU A 195 14.96 46.68 -12.61
N SER A 196 15.57 46.68 -13.79
CA SER A 196 16.52 47.65 -14.33
C SER A 196 18.00 47.45 -13.99
N ARG A 197 18.77 47.10 -15.03
CA ARG A 197 19.69 48.04 -15.69
C ARG A 197 20.30 47.39 -16.96
N VAL A 198 20.03 48.01 -18.10
CA VAL A 198 20.78 47.90 -19.38
C VAL A 198 21.97 48.87 -19.32
N PRO A 199 23.08 48.67 -20.05
CA PRO A 199 23.17 48.99 -21.50
C PRO A 199 23.97 47.93 -22.31
N ALA A 200 23.55 47.51 -23.50
CA ALA A 200 23.62 48.14 -24.84
C ALA A 200 24.95 47.89 -25.59
N GLU A 201 24.81 47.79 -26.92
CA GLU A 201 25.82 47.56 -27.99
C GLU A 201 26.11 46.07 -28.31
N SER A 202 26.10 45.56 -29.55
CA SER A 202 25.89 46.17 -30.87
C SER A 202 25.63 45.06 -31.92
N ARG A 203 24.75 45.37 -32.89
CA ARG A 203 24.79 45.00 -34.33
C ARG A 203 24.48 43.55 -34.80
N VAL A 204 23.43 43.49 -35.61
CA VAL A 204 22.98 42.44 -36.57
C VAL A 204 23.66 42.67 -37.96
N PRO A 205 23.69 41.73 -38.95
CA PRO A 205 22.49 41.03 -39.46
C PRO A 205 22.63 39.59 -40.01
N ALA A 206 21.44 39.09 -40.36
CA ALA A 206 20.97 37.79 -40.84
C ALA A 206 21.72 37.10 -41.99
N GLU A 207 21.60 35.76 -42.03
CA GLU A 207 21.18 34.93 -43.19
C GLU A 207 20.96 33.48 -42.69
N SER A 208 19.71 33.00 -42.61
CA SER A 208 18.98 32.19 -43.61
C SER A 208 19.27 30.68 -43.56
N ARG A 209 18.16 29.91 -43.54
CA ARG A 209 17.97 28.48 -43.94
C ARG A 209 17.97 27.43 -42.83
N VAL A 210 16.75 27.06 -42.41
CA VAL A 210 16.32 25.66 -42.18
C VAL A 210 16.01 25.03 -43.56
N PRO A 211 16.07 23.70 -43.79
CA PRO A 211 15.45 22.70 -42.92
C PRO A 211 16.12 21.30 -42.82
N ALA A 212 15.67 20.60 -41.77
CA ALA A 212 15.39 19.15 -41.70
C ALA A 212 16.50 18.13 -42.02
N GLU A 213 17.00 17.49 -40.95
CA GLU A 213 17.13 16.03 -40.86
C GLU A 213 16.84 15.64 -39.40
N SER A 214 15.64 15.15 -39.10
CA SER A 214 15.33 13.72 -38.98
C SER A 214 16.34 12.96 -38.09
N ARG A 215 15.91 12.65 -36.86
CA ARG A 215 16.17 11.38 -36.12
C ARG A 215 15.58 11.47 -34.71
N VAL A 216 14.28 11.26 -34.61
CA VAL A 216 13.68 10.46 -33.53
C VAL A 216 13.60 9.06 -34.16
N PRO A 217 14.11 7.97 -33.54
CA PRO A 217 13.44 7.41 -32.37
C PRO A 217 14.33 6.64 -31.37
N ALA A 218 13.92 6.63 -30.09
CA ALA A 218 13.95 5.43 -29.24
C ALA A 218 13.31 5.77 -27.87
N GLU A 219 12.10 5.28 -27.68
CA GLU A 219 11.53 5.09 -26.35
C GLU A 219 12.41 4.10 -25.55
N SER A 220 12.52 4.33 -24.22
CA SER A 220 13.22 3.53 -23.18
C SER A 220 14.73 3.80 -22.91
N ARG A 221 15.08 4.99 -22.39
CA ARG A 221 16.46 5.36 -21.98
C ARG A 221 16.92 4.85 -20.59
N VAL A 222 16.12 4.06 -19.86
CA VAL A 222 16.46 3.63 -18.48
C VAL A 222 16.88 2.15 -18.47
N PRO A 223 18.12 1.80 -18.06
CA PRO A 223 18.56 0.42 -17.89
C PRO A 223 17.64 -0.41 -16.98
N ALA A 224 17.47 -1.70 -17.29
CA ALA A 224 16.53 -2.59 -16.60
C ALA A 224 16.82 -2.75 -15.09
N ASP A 225 18.10 -2.71 -14.69
CA ASP A 225 18.53 -2.74 -13.31
C ASP A 225 18.13 -1.48 -12.54
N GLN A 226 18.12 -0.32 -13.20
CA GLN A 226 17.64 0.93 -12.64
C GLN A 226 16.11 0.96 -12.53
N ARG A 227 15.39 0.38 -13.50
CA ARG A 227 13.94 0.16 -13.41
C ARG A 227 13.60 -0.76 -12.21
N LEU A 228 14.28 -1.90 -12.09
CA LEU A 228 14.13 -2.80 -10.94
C LEU A 228 14.49 -2.11 -9.62
N ARG A 229 15.48 -1.23 -9.60
CA ARG A 229 15.82 -0.47 -8.39
C ARG A 229 14.65 0.40 -7.93
N SER A 230 13.97 1.08 -8.85
CA SER A 230 12.83 1.95 -8.52
C SER A 230 11.63 1.18 -8.01
N VAL A 231 11.37 -0.03 -8.53
CA VAL A 231 10.20 -0.83 -8.14
C VAL A 231 10.49 -1.91 -7.09
N ARG A 232 11.76 -2.04 -6.66
CA ARG A 232 12.25 -3.13 -5.81
C ARG A 232 11.36 -3.37 -4.59
N THR A 233 10.99 -2.31 -3.86
CA THR A 233 10.21 -2.43 -2.63
C THR A 233 8.82 -2.98 -2.91
N GLU A 234 8.12 -2.43 -3.90
CA GLU A 234 6.79 -2.87 -4.31
C GLU A 234 6.81 -4.30 -4.86
N LEU A 235 7.83 -4.66 -5.64
CA LEU A 235 8.00 -6.01 -6.15
C LEU A 235 8.16 -7.03 -5.02
N ILE A 236 8.98 -6.74 -4.01
CA ILE A 236 9.20 -7.62 -2.84
C ILE A 236 7.93 -7.81 -2.00
N GLN A 237 7.08 -6.78 -1.92
CA GLN A 237 5.85 -6.82 -1.13
C GLN A 237 4.72 -7.54 -1.84
N ARG A 238 4.59 -7.36 -3.16
CA ARG A 238 3.43 -7.82 -3.94
C ARG A 238 3.64 -9.15 -4.66
N VAL A 239 4.90 -9.58 -4.88
CA VAL A 239 5.17 -10.87 -5.53
C VAL A 239 4.67 -12.02 -4.65
N THR A 240 3.81 -12.87 -5.20
CA THR A 240 3.32 -14.06 -4.49
C THR A 240 4.41 -15.12 -4.40
N LEU A 241 4.32 -16.02 -3.42
CA LEU A 241 5.32 -17.07 -3.22
C LEU A 241 5.40 -18.03 -4.42
N THR A 242 4.29 -18.27 -5.11
CA THR A 242 4.23 -19.11 -6.32
C THR A 242 4.98 -18.46 -7.47
N VAL A 243 4.64 -17.20 -7.80
CA VAL A 243 5.34 -16.44 -8.84
C VAL A 243 6.82 -16.31 -8.53
N LEU A 244 7.19 -16.11 -7.26
CA LEU A 244 8.59 -16.04 -6.84
C LEU A 244 9.35 -17.37 -7.04
N ASN A 245 8.70 -18.52 -6.82
CA ASN A 245 9.29 -19.83 -7.07
C ASN A 245 9.45 -20.09 -8.57
N ASP A 246 8.42 -19.81 -9.36
CA ASP A 246 8.47 -19.97 -10.82
C ASP A 246 9.50 -19.00 -11.45
N LEU A 247 9.65 -17.80 -10.87
CA LEU A 247 10.67 -16.83 -11.27
C LEU A 247 12.07 -17.31 -10.91
N LEU A 248 12.26 -17.97 -9.77
CA LEU A 248 13.53 -18.65 -9.43
C LEU A 248 13.87 -19.75 -10.45
N ASP A 249 12.89 -20.56 -10.84
CA ASP A 249 13.09 -21.62 -11.84
C ASP A 249 13.48 -21.02 -13.20
N LYS A 250 12.76 -20.00 -13.68
CA LYS A 250 13.10 -19.29 -14.93
C LYS A 250 14.47 -18.59 -14.88
N LEU A 251 14.85 -18.03 -13.73
CA LEU A 251 16.16 -17.39 -13.56
C LEU A 251 17.31 -18.40 -13.53
N PHE A 252 17.06 -19.60 -13.01
CA PHE A 252 18.02 -20.70 -13.04
C PHE A 252 18.16 -21.26 -14.46
N GLU A 253 17.04 -21.51 -15.15
CA GLU A 253 17.01 -21.93 -16.57
C GLU A 253 17.72 -20.93 -17.49
N SER A 254 17.61 -19.63 -17.20
CA SER A 254 18.28 -18.56 -17.95
C SER A 254 19.73 -18.31 -17.49
N GLU A 255 20.28 -19.18 -16.63
CA GLU A 255 21.63 -19.12 -16.05
C GLU A 255 21.96 -17.79 -15.32
N VAL A 256 20.94 -17.05 -14.88
CA VAL A 256 21.11 -15.79 -14.16
C VAL A 256 21.50 -16.06 -12.70
N ILE A 257 20.96 -17.11 -12.10
CA ILE A 257 21.29 -17.56 -10.74
C ILE A 257 21.86 -18.98 -10.76
N THR A 258 22.75 -19.26 -9.83
CA THR A 258 23.35 -20.60 -9.65
C THR A 258 22.45 -21.49 -8.81
N GLU A 259 22.67 -22.81 -8.87
CA GLU A 259 21.95 -23.79 -8.03
C GLU A 259 22.09 -23.50 -6.53
N SER A 260 23.29 -23.06 -6.11
CA SER A 260 23.55 -22.63 -4.73
C SER A 260 22.74 -21.40 -4.33
N GLU A 261 22.65 -20.38 -5.21
CA GLU A 261 21.83 -19.19 -4.96
C GLU A 261 20.33 -19.53 -4.91
N MET A 262 19.87 -20.42 -5.78
CA MET A 262 18.48 -20.88 -5.85
C MET A 262 18.06 -21.65 -4.60
N THR A 263 18.87 -22.63 -4.18
CA THR A 263 18.62 -23.43 -2.97
C THR A 263 18.67 -22.58 -1.70
N SER A 264 19.64 -21.67 -1.60
CA SER A 264 19.73 -20.69 -0.51
C SER A 264 18.49 -19.79 -0.44
N ALA A 265 18.03 -19.26 -1.58
CA ALA A 265 16.84 -18.42 -1.63
C ALA A 265 15.57 -19.18 -1.21
N ARG A 266 15.42 -20.45 -1.64
CA ARG A 266 14.28 -21.31 -1.28
C ARG A 266 14.20 -21.67 0.21
N ALA A 267 15.31 -21.61 0.94
CA ALA A 267 15.31 -21.83 2.39
C ALA A 267 14.71 -20.65 3.20
N LYS A 268 14.56 -19.47 2.58
CA LYS A 268 14.16 -18.23 3.27
C LYS A 268 12.66 -17.95 3.20
N PRO A 269 12.09 -17.20 4.16
CA PRO A 269 10.72 -16.69 4.09
C PRO A 269 10.48 -15.80 2.86
N GLN A 270 9.24 -15.73 2.36
CA GLN A 270 8.86 -15.09 1.10
C GLN A 270 9.49 -13.71 0.86
N HIS A 271 9.35 -12.76 1.80
CA HIS A 271 9.85 -11.40 1.62
C HIS A 271 11.38 -11.31 1.63
N GLU A 272 12.05 -12.15 2.42
CA GLU A 272 13.51 -12.22 2.46
C GLU A 272 14.06 -12.87 1.19
N ARG A 273 13.40 -13.94 0.72
CA ARG A 273 13.68 -14.59 -0.57
C ARG A 273 13.52 -13.61 -1.73
N ALA A 274 12.40 -12.90 -1.81
CA ALA A 274 12.15 -11.92 -2.88
C ALA A 274 13.23 -10.83 -2.88
N ARG A 275 13.61 -10.35 -1.69
CA ARG A 275 14.70 -9.37 -1.55
C ARG A 275 16.01 -9.90 -2.09
N GLU A 276 16.40 -11.10 -1.71
CA GLU A 276 17.67 -11.69 -2.17
C GLU A 276 17.69 -11.94 -3.67
N VAL A 277 16.62 -12.46 -4.24
CA VAL A 277 16.53 -12.74 -5.68
C VAL A 277 16.62 -11.44 -6.48
N VAL A 278 15.82 -10.44 -6.13
CA VAL A 278 15.84 -9.13 -6.81
C VAL A 278 17.21 -8.46 -6.68
N ASP A 279 17.89 -8.63 -5.55
CA ASP A 279 19.20 -8.01 -5.30
C ASP A 279 20.35 -8.72 -5.97
N ALA A 280 20.33 -10.05 -5.97
CA ALA A 280 21.30 -10.86 -6.68
C ALA A 280 21.22 -10.55 -8.18
N VAL A 281 20.01 -10.57 -8.74
CA VAL A 281 19.80 -10.28 -10.17
C VAL A 281 20.18 -8.85 -10.52
N ARG A 282 19.81 -7.86 -9.69
CA ARG A 282 20.19 -6.45 -9.94
C ARG A 282 21.70 -6.25 -9.88
N ARG A 283 22.41 -6.89 -8.93
CA ARG A 283 23.88 -6.82 -8.84
C ARG A 283 24.57 -7.42 -10.07
N LYS A 284 23.95 -8.39 -10.73
CA LYS A 284 24.44 -8.98 -12.00
C LYS A 284 24.19 -8.07 -13.22
N GLY A 285 23.51 -6.93 -13.05
CA GLY A 285 23.44 -5.84 -14.03
C GLY A 285 22.19 -5.84 -14.92
N ALA A 286 22.20 -4.96 -15.93
CA ALA A 286 21.03 -4.67 -16.77
C ALA A 286 20.52 -5.88 -17.57
N ALA A 287 21.41 -6.76 -18.03
CA ALA A 287 21.02 -7.95 -18.79
C ALA A 287 20.23 -8.95 -17.92
N ALA A 288 20.76 -9.29 -16.74
CA ALA A 288 20.10 -10.14 -15.76
C ALA A 288 18.76 -9.54 -15.28
N SER A 289 18.76 -8.22 -15.02
CA SER A 289 17.57 -7.48 -14.62
C SER A 289 16.46 -7.50 -15.69
N ARG A 290 16.83 -7.48 -16.97
CA ARG A 290 15.88 -7.59 -18.08
C ARG A 290 15.25 -8.98 -18.15
N VAL A 291 16.03 -10.04 -17.91
CA VAL A 291 15.52 -11.41 -17.84
C VAL A 291 14.48 -11.55 -16.73
N LEU A 292 14.75 -11.00 -15.55
CA LEU A 292 13.78 -11.00 -14.44
C LEU A 292 12.50 -10.23 -14.79
N ILE A 293 12.60 -9.05 -15.41
CA ILE A 293 11.43 -8.27 -15.82
C ILE A 293 10.59 -9.04 -16.85
N ASN A 294 11.24 -9.70 -17.81
CA ASN A 294 10.53 -10.49 -18.82
C ASN A 294 9.86 -11.72 -18.21
N ALA A 295 10.56 -12.46 -17.35
CA ALA A 295 9.99 -13.60 -16.64
C ALA A 295 8.80 -13.18 -15.76
N LEU A 296 8.92 -12.05 -15.06
CA LEU A 296 7.82 -11.50 -14.26
C LEU A 296 6.62 -11.11 -15.15
N ARG A 297 6.86 -10.56 -16.34
CA ARG A 297 5.79 -10.19 -17.28
C ARG A 297 5.03 -11.41 -17.79
N GLU A 298 5.70 -12.54 -17.96
CA GLU A 298 5.06 -13.80 -18.35
C GLU A 298 4.27 -14.42 -17.20
N LEU A 299 4.83 -14.42 -15.99
CA LEU A 299 4.25 -15.08 -14.82
C LEU A 299 3.14 -14.26 -14.17
N ASP A 300 3.28 -12.93 -14.13
CA ASP A 300 2.30 -12.01 -13.57
C ASP A 300 2.23 -10.69 -14.38
N PRO A 301 1.50 -10.69 -15.51
CA PRO A 301 1.32 -9.50 -16.34
C PRO A 301 0.66 -8.33 -15.59
N TYR A 302 -0.19 -8.62 -14.60
CA TYR A 302 -0.92 -7.60 -13.85
C TYR A 302 0.01 -6.86 -12.89
N LEU A 303 0.85 -7.59 -12.15
CA LEU A 303 1.90 -7.01 -11.31
C LEU A 303 2.89 -6.21 -12.15
N CYS A 304 3.30 -6.72 -13.31
CA CYS A 304 4.21 -6.02 -14.21
C CYS A 304 3.64 -4.68 -14.72
N ARG A 305 2.34 -4.62 -15.04
CA ARG A 305 1.66 -3.36 -15.42
C ARG A 305 1.59 -2.39 -14.26
N ASN A 306 1.21 -2.86 -13.07
CA ASN A 306 1.11 -2.00 -11.89
C ASN A 306 2.43 -1.39 -11.47
N LEU A 307 3.55 -2.08 -11.73
CA LEU A 307 4.89 -1.60 -11.44
C LEU A 307 5.49 -0.73 -12.57
N ASN A 308 4.75 -0.44 -13.65
CA ASN A 308 5.25 0.25 -14.84
C ASN A 308 6.52 -0.41 -15.44
N LEU A 309 6.58 -1.75 -15.34
CA LEU A 309 7.64 -2.58 -15.90
C LEU A 309 7.35 -3.06 -17.33
N SER A 310 6.19 -2.68 -17.90
CA SER A 310 5.85 -2.94 -19.32
C SER A 310 6.84 -2.25 -20.26
#